data_AF-A0A1J5RLA2-F1
#
_entry.id   AF-A0A1J5RLA2-F1
#
_cell.length_a   1.000
_cell.length_b   1.000
_cell.length_c   1.000
_cell.angle_alpha   90.00
_cell.angle_beta   90.00
_cell.angle_gamma   90.00
#
_symmetry.space_group_name_H-M   'P 1'
#
loop_
_entity.id
_entity.type
_entity.pdbx_description
1 polymer ?
#
loop_
_entity_poly.entity_id
_entity_poly.type
_entity_poly.pdbx_seq_one_letter_code
_entity_poly.pdbx_strand_id
1 'polypeptide(L)'
;MIDPFLKGYGFEFEDYEINKGSDGHFAFASYKNHNKTFLVEYTFSIGQVLYQFEDLIVSHPFYLDQLGFGDKRRHKDFLSVDQLAEFEHILHDFEYLVDDFFKGECNKLKEISILQDKIITEVDRNIRKENSILIDNIRIEKARQEFRKKEFKKCLAIYKFLDNKQLIADLDDKIIEYCKRNIVAE
;
A
#
# COMPACT_ATOMS: atom_id res chain seq x y z
N MET A 1 -13.96 24.81 -2.82
CA MET A 1 -14.46 24.87 -1.43
C MET A 1 -13.32 24.64 -0.41
N ILE A 2 -12.41 23.71 -0.67
CA ILE A 2 -11.19 23.48 0.14
C ILE A 2 -10.23 24.67 0.15
N ASP A 3 -9.99 25.28 -1.01
CA ASP A 3 -9.03 26.39 -1.15
C ASP A 3 -9.27 27.56 -0.17
N PRO A 4 -10.50 28.08 0.02
CA PRO A 4 -10.79 29.07 1.07
C PRO A 4 -10.43 28.62 2.49
N PHE A 5 -10.70 27.37 2.85
CA PHE A 5 -10.34 26.82 4.17
C PHE A 5 -8.82 26.82 4.32
N LEU A 6 -8.10 26.24 3.37
CA LEU A 6 -6.64 26.15 3.38
C LEU A 6 -5.98 27.53 3.48
N LYS A 7 -6.43 28.49 2.67
CA LYS A 7 -5.98 29.89 2.74
C LYS A 7 -6.25 30.53 4.09
N GLY A 8 -7.38 30.21 4.73
CA GLY A 8 -7.69 30.65 6.09
C GLY A 8 -6.67 30.19 7.14
N TYR A 9 -5.92 29.12 6.87
CA TYR A 9 -4.83 28.60 7.70
C TYR A 9 -3.44 28.88 7.12
N GLY A 10 -3.33 29.79 6.15
CA GLY A 10 -2.04 30.21 5.58
C GLY A 10 -1.41 29.21 4.60
N PHE A 11 -2.19 28.24 4.10
CA PHE A 11 -1.74 27.37 3.02
C PHE A 11 -1.94 28.06 1.67
N GLU A 12 -0.90 28.02 0.85
CA GLU A 12 -0.91 28.52 -0.52
C GLU A 12 -0.84 27.37 -1.50
N PHE A 13 -1.54 27.49 -2.62
CA PHE A 13 -1.43 26.53 -3.71
C PHE A 13 0.01 26.57 -4.27
N GLU A 14 0.68 25.42 -4.32
CA GLU A 14 2.06 25.32 -4.79
C GLU A 14 2.09 24.85 -6.26
N ASP A 15 1.60 23.64 -6.54
CA ASP A 15 1.54 23.10 -7.89
C ASP A 15 0.49 21.98 -8.02
N TYR A 16 0.32 21.47 -9.25
CA TYR A 16 -0.39 20.23 -9.51
C TYR A 16 0.31 19.35 -10.56
N GLU A 17 0.25 18.03 -10.36
CA GLU A 17 0.81 17.05 -11.28
C GLU A 17 -0.28 16.16 -11.87
N ILE A 18 -0.38 16.12 -13.20
CA ILE A 18 -1.28 15.18 -13.90
C ILE A 18 -0.57 13.85 -14.09
N ASN A 19 -1.21 12.79 -13.62
CA ASN A 19 -0.74 11.43 -13.66
C ASN A 19 -1.75 10.52 -14.37
N LYS A 20 -1.30 9.32 -14.77
CA LYS A 20 -2.13 8.31 -15.44
C LYS A 20 -2.07 6.99 -14.67
N GLY A 21 -3.20 6.59 -14.11
CA GLY A 21 -3.40 5.32 -13.42
C GLY A 21 -4.15 4.28 -14.27
N SER A 22 -4.47 3.13 -13.66
CA SER A 22 -5.32 2.09 -14.27
C SER A 22 -6.71 2.61 -14.62
N ASP A 23 -7.20 3.58 -13.85
CA ASP A 23 -8.59 4.05 -13.87
C ASP A 23 -8.76 5.38 -14.62
N GLY A 24 -7.68 5.87 -15.25
CA GLY A 24 -7.69 7.11 -16.04
C GLY A 24 -6.65 8.12 -15.58
N HIS A 25 -6.89 9.39 -15.89
CA HIS A 25 -6.03 10.49 -15.47
C HIS A 25 -6.52 11.04 -14.14
N PHE A 26 -5.58 11.32 -13.24
CA PHE A 26 -5.82 12.01 -11.98
C PHE A 26 -4.77 13.12 -11.81
N ALA A 27 -5.05 14.09 -10.96
CA ALA A 27 -4.16 15.18 -10.63
C ALA A 27 -3.87 15.15 -9.13
N PHE A 28 -2.61 15.31 -8.73
CA PHE A 28 -2.27 15.64 -7.36
C PHE A 28 -2.08 17.14 -7.26
N ALA A 29 -2.84 17.81 -6.39
CA ALA A 29 -2.63 19.21 -6.05
C ALA A 29 -1.93 19.32 -4.70
N SER A 30 -0.90 20.17 -4.61
CA SER A 30 -0.17 20.45 -3.37
C SER A 30 -0.46 21.87 -2.88
N TYR A 31 -0.65 21.98 -1.57
CA TYR A 31 -0.77 23.23 -0.85
C TYR A 31 0.25 23.27 0.28
N LYS A 32 0.91 24.41 0.47
CA LYS A 32 2.03 24.52 1.40
C LYS A 32 1.87 25.67 2.39
N ASN A 33 2.28 25.40 3.61
CA ASN A 33 2.44 26.39 4.67
C ASN A 33 3.73 26.07 5.45
N HIS A 34 4.81 26.77 5.14
CA HIS A 34 6.14 26.54 5.73
C HIS A 34 6.56 25.06 5.59
N ASN A 35 6.68 24.33 6.71
CA ASN A 35 7.08 22.92 6.76
C ASN A 35 5.90 21.95 6.59
N LYS A 36 4.68 22.47 6.41
CA LYS A 36 3.46 21.67 6.24
C LYS A 36 3.07 21.62 4.77
N THR A 37 2.75 20.43 4.28
CA THR A 37 2.19 20.24 2.95
C THR A 37 0.90 19.43 3.05
N PHE A 38 -0.14 19.92 2.38
CA PHE A 38 -1.40 19.21 2.18
C PHE A 38 -1.44 18.75 0.72
N LEU A 39 -1.63 17.45 0.49
CA LEU A 39 -1.76 16.90 -0.85
C LEU A 39 -3.14 16.28 -1.02
N VAL A 40 -3.76 16.56 -2.16
CA VAL A 40 -5.05 15.98 -2.52
C VAL A 40 -5.02 15.45 -3.94
N GLU A 41 -5.42 14.19 -4.08
CA GLU A 41 -5.71 13.58 -5.36
C GLU A 41 -7.08 14.02 -5.84
N TYR A 42 -7.15 14.42 -7.10
CA TYR A 42 -8.37 14.76 -7.79
C TYR A 42 -8.44 14.02 -9.13
N THR A 43 -9.48 13.20 -9.28
CA THR A 43 -9.77 12.49 -10.52
C THR A 43 -11.05 13.10 -11.10
N PHE A 44 -12.18 12.66 -10.56
CA PHE A 44 -13.50 13.26 -10.77
C PHE A 44 -14.20 13.64 -9.46
N SER A 45 -13.60 13.24 -8.33
CA SER A 45 -13.95 13.60 -6.96
C SER A 45 -12.65 13.61 -6.15
N ILE A 46 -12.73 13.96 -4.87
CA ILE A 46 -11.58 13.89 -3.96
C ILE A 46 -11.22 12.42 -3.75
N GLY A 47 -10.00 12.06 -4.10
CA GLY A 47 -9.44 10.75 -3.83
C GLY A 47 -8.63 10.75 -2.54
N GLN A 48 -7.37 10.34 -2.66
CA GLN A 48 -6.43 10.31 -1.55
C GLN A 48 -6.15 11.71 -1.01
N VAL A 49 -6.14 11.83 0.32
CA VAL A 49 -5.72 13.05 1.02
C VAL A 49 -4.56 12.72 1.96
N LEU A 50 -3.49 13.49 1.85
CA LEU A 50 -2.25 13.31 2.61
C LEU A 50 -1.87 14.59 3.36
N TYR A 51 -1.31 14.39 4.55
CA TYR A 51 -0.79 15.45 5.41
C TYR A 51 0.68 15.22 5.64
N GLN A 52 1.50 16.22 5.34
CA GLN A 52 2.93 16.16 5.46
C GLN A 52 3.46 17.24 6.41
N PHE A 53 4.39 16.86 7.27
CA PHE A 53 5.23 17.78 8.02
C PHE A 53 6.69 17.37 7.84
N GLU A 54 7.50 18.23 7.23
CA GLU A 54 8.87 17.93 6.83
C GLU A 54 8.93 16.69 5.92
N ASP A 55 9.57 15.60 6.35
CA ASP A 55 9.68 14.33 5.62
C ASP A 55 8.63 13.28 6.04
N LEU A 56 7.75 13.63 6.98
CA LEU A 56 6.77 12.71 7.55
C LEU A 56 5.40 12.90 6.91
N ILE A 57 4.77 11.80 6.49
CA ILE A 57 3.48 11.80 5.78
C ILE A 57 2.48 10.88 6.50
N VAL A 58 1.23 11.32 6.60
CA VAL A 58 0.11 10.51 7.10
C VAL A 58 -1.07 10.60 6.15
N SER A 59 -1.72 9.46 5.89
CA SER A 59 -2.96 9.40 5.13
C SER A 59 -4.15 9.85 5.97
N HIS A 60 -5.10 10.55 5.37
CA HIS A 60 -6.30 11.04 6.06
C HIS A 60 -7.07 10.01 6.89
N PRO A 61 -7.46 8.84 6.36
CA PRO A 61 -8.19 7.85 7.14
C PRO A 61 -7.40 7.39 8.35
N PHE A 62 -6.11 7.07 8.17
CA PHE A 62 -5.25 6.60 9.25
C PHE A 62 -5.04 7.67 10.31
N TYR A 63 -4.91 8.94 9.90
CA TYR A 63 -4.72 10.05 10.82
C TYR A 63 -5.92 10.19 11.76
N LEU A 64 -7.13 10.26 11.21
CA LEU A 64 -8.35 10.40 12.00
C LEU A 64 -8.59 9.18 12.89
N ASP A 65 -8.31 7.98 12.41
CA ASP A 65 -8.45 6.76 13.21
C ASP A 65 -7.53 6.81 14.44
N GLN A 66 -6.25 7.18 14.26
CA GLN A 66 -5.30 7.28 15.37
C GLN A 66 -5.58 8.45 16.33
N LEU A 67 -6.25 9.50 15.86
CA LEU A 67 -6.75 10.59 16.72
C LEU A 67 -8.04 10.24 17.48
N GLY A 68 -8.64 9.06 17.21
CA GLY A 68 -9.91 8.64 17.85
C GLY A 68 -11.16 9.21 17.19
N PHE A 69 -11.05 9.70 15.95
CA PHE A 69 -12.14 10.27 15.17
C PHE A 69 -12.57 9.40 13.98
N GLY A 70 -12.08 8.16 13.87
CA GLY A 70 -12.41 7.24 12.78
C GLY A 70 -13.92 7.03 12.58
N ASP A 71 -14.67 6.83 13.67
CA ASP A 71 -16.13 6.67 13.61
C ASP A 71 -16.89 7.94 13.20
N LYS A 72 -16.22 9.10 13.24
CA LYS A 72 -16.79 10.41 12.87
C LYS A 72 -16.39 10.85 11.47
N ARG A 73 -15.47 10.13 10.83
CA ARG A 73 -14.98 10.41 9.48
C ARG A 73 -16.11 10.32 8.47
N ARG A 74 -16.25 11.34 7.64
CA ARG A 74 -17.25 11.39 6.56
C ARG A 74 -16.64 11.10 5.20
N HIS A 75 -15.38 11.49 4.98
CA HIS A 75 -14.63 11.16 3.77
C HIS A 75 -14.27 9.68 3.79
N LYS A 76 -14.84 8.91 2.87
CA LYS A 76 -14.69 7.44 2.87
C LYS A 76 -13.70 6.90 1.85
N ASP A 77 -12.90 7.76 1.22
CA ASP A 77 -11.91 7.40 0.19
C ASP A 77 -12.51 6.68 -1.04
N PHE A 78 -13.85 6.57 -1.13
CA PHE A 78 -14.55 5.93 -2.23
C PHE A 78 -15.32 6.94 -3.06
N LEU A 79 -15.35 6.68 -4.35
CA LEU A 79 -16.02 7.46 -5.37
C LEU A 79 -17.52 7.59 -5.04
N SER A 80 -17.91 8.74 -4.49
CA SER A 80 -19.32 9.09 -4.34
C SER A 80 -19.93 9.43 -5.69
N VAL A 81 -21.21 9.09 -5.85
CA VAL A 81 -22.03 9.50 -7.00
C VAL A 81 -22.25 11.03 -6.97
N ASP A 82 -22.19 11.64 -5.78
CA ASP A 82 -22.27 13.09 -5.59
C ASP A 82 -20.87 13.65 -5.31
N GLN A 83 -20.28 14.23 -6.35
CA GLN A 83 -18.92 14.80 -6.32
C GLN A 83 -18.80 15.98 -5.37
N LEU A 84 -19.88 16.75 -5.15
CA LEU A 84 -19.86 17.92 -4.28
C LEU A 84 -19.88 17.52 -2.80
N ALA A 85 -20.60 16.43 -2.48
CA ALA A 85 -20.66 15.90 -1.12
C ALA A 85 -19.27 15.52 -0.57
N GLU A 86 -18.36 15.02 -1.41
CA GLU A 86 -16.99 14.69 -0.96
C GLU A 86 -16.20 15.92 -0.51
N PHE A 87 -16.42 17.08 -1.14
CA PHE A 87 -15.82 18.33 -0.66
C PHE A 87 -16.37 18.77 0.70
N GLU A 88 -17.65 18.53 0.96
CA GLU A 88 -18.25 18.83 2.28
C GLU A 88 -17.78 17.83 3.34
N HIS A 89 -17.63 16.56 2.97
CA HIS A 89 -17.13 15.51 3.84
C HIS A 89 -15.70 15.78 4.29
N ILE A 90 -14.79 16.11 3.36
CA ILE A 90 -13.41 16.40 3.72
C ILE A 90 -13.29 17.67 4.57
N LEU A 91 -14.11 18.69 4.29
CA LEU A 91 -14.12 19.93 5.07
C LEU A 91 -14.63 19.68 6.50
N HIS A 92 -15.67 18.86 6.65
CA HIS A 92 -16.11 18.41 7.97
C HIS A 92 -14.99 17.69 8.73
N ASP A 93 -14.25 16.83 8.03
CA ASP A 93 -13.19 16.03 8.63
C ASP A 93 -11.96 16.87 9.00
N PHE A 94 -11.70 17.97 8.29
CA PHE A 94 -10.63 18.92 8.64
C PHE A 94 -10.81 19.56 10.03
N GLU A 95 -12.05 19.73 10.50
CA GLU A 95 -12.31 20.31 11.83
C GLU A 95 -11.62 19.52 12.95
N TYR A 96 -11.46 18.20 12.79
CA TYR A 96 -10.75 17.36 13.76
C TYR A 96 -9.22 17.44 13.67
N LEU A 97 -8.69 18.06 12.62
CA LEU A 97 -7.26 18.20 12.35
C LEU A 97 -6.76 19.64 12.60
N VAL A 98 -7.67 20.57 12.93
CA VAL A 98 -7.35 21.99 13.14
C VAL A 98 -6.25 22.16 14.18
N ASP A 99 -6.40 21.52 15.33
CA ASP A 99 -5.52 21.77 16.48
C ASP A 99 -4.12 21.18 16.32
N ASP A 100 -3.94 20.08 15.57
CA ASP A 100 -2.62 19.49 15.35
C ASP A 100 -1.99 19.90 14.01
N PHE A 101 -2.70 19.67 12.89
CA PHE A 101 -2.14 19.89 11.56
C PHE A 101 -2.25 21.34 11.11
N PHE A 102 -3.44 21.95 11.12
CA PHE A 102 -3.60 23.27 10.51
C PHE A 102 -3.01 24.40 11.36
N LYS A 103 -3.29 24.44 12.67
CA LYS A 103 -2.77 25.44 13.62
C LYS A 103 -1.58 24.95 14.44
N GLY A 104 -1.55 23.67 14.78
CA GLY A 104 -0.60 23.11 15.75
C GLY A 104 0.81 22.89 15.23
N GLU A 105 1.63 22.23 16.04
CA GLU A 105 3.03 21.91 15.76
C GLU A 105 3.23 20.51 15.14
N CYS A 106 2.15 19.87 14.67
CA CYS A 106 2.17 18.55 14.05
C CYS A 106 2.74 17.45 14.97
N ASN A 107 2.55 17.55 16.29
CA ASN A 107 3.10 16.58 17.25
C ASN A 107 2.42 15.21 17.09
N LYS A 108 1.10 15.18 16.86
CA LYS A 108 0.38 13.93 16.60
C LYS A 108 0.69 13.39 15.22
N LEU A 109 0.80 14.24 14.20
CA LEU A 109 1.26 13.80 12.88
C LEU A 109 2.60 13.05 12.96
N LYS A 110 3.59 13.60 13.67
CA LYS A 110 4.91 12.96 13.85
C LYS A 110 4.83 11.59 14.51
N GLU A 111 4.04 11.44 15.57
CA GLU A 111 3.86 10.15 16.26
C GLU A 111 3.18 9.13 15.34
N ILE A 112 2.15 9.58 14.61
CA ILE A 112 1.28 8.74 13.80
C ILE A 112 1.96 8.31 12.49
N SER A 113 2.79 9.16 11.88
CA SER A 113 3.55 8.80 10.67
C SER A 113 4.50 7.65 10.93
N ILE A 114 5.22 7.67 12.05
CA ILE A 114 6.14 6.59 12.45
C ILE A 114 5.37 5.28 12.64
N LEU A 115 4.15 5.33 13.18
CA LEU A 115 3.30 4.15 13.32
C LEU A 115 2.81 3.65 11.95
N GLN A 116 2.35 4.55 11.09
CA GLN A 116 1.91 4.23 9.73
C GLN A 116 3.02 3.52 8.95
N ASP A 117 4.24 4.05 8.99
CA ASP A 117 5.40 3.49 8.28
C ASP A 117 5.77 2.10 8.79
N LYS A 118 5.67 1.87 10.11
CA LYS A 118 5.87 0.53 10.69
C LYS A 118 4.85 -0.47 10.17
N ILE A 119 3.57 -0.09 10.13
CA ILE A 119 2.50 -0.96 9.63
C ILE A 119 2.69 -1.24 8.14
N ILE A 120 2.95 -0.23 7.32
CA ILE A 120 3.21 -0.40 5.88
C ILE A 120 4.40 -1.35 5.68
N THR A 121 5.49 -1.15 6.41
CA THR A 121 6.68 -2.00 6.34
C THR A 121 6.37 -3.46 6.71
N GLU A 122 5.53 -3.69 7.72
CA GLU A 122 5.13 -5.03 8.13
C GLU A 122 4.22 -5.71 7.12
N VAL A 123 3.23 -4.99 6.59
CA VAL A 123 2.34 -5.46 5.52
C VAL A 123 3.15 -5.83 4.28
N ASP A 124 4.08 -4.97 3.84
CA ASP A 124 4.96 -5.25 2.70
C ASP A 124 5.81 -6.51 2.90
N ARG A 125 6.34 -6.70 4.11
CA ARG A 125 7.09 -7.93 4.44
C ARG A 125 6.20 -9.17 4.37
N ASN A 126 4.98 -9.08 4.87
CA ASN A 126 4.03 -10.19 4.84
C ASN A 126 3.61 -10.53 3.40
N ILE A 127 3.27 -9.53 2.59
CA ILE A 127 2.94 -9.71 1.16
C ILE A 127 4.11 -10.37 0.42
N ARG A 128 5.34 -9.91 0.63
CA ARG A 128 6.53 -10.52 0.00
C ARG A 128 6.69 -11.99 0.41
N LYS A 129 6.48 -12.30 1.69
CA LYS A 129 6.57 -13.66 2.21
C LYS A 129 5.49 -14.56 1.62
N GLU A 130 4.24 -14.09 1.59
CA GLU A 130 3.10 -14.81 1.00
C GLU A 130 3.32 -15.07 -0.49
N ASN A 131 3.79 -14.07 -1.24
CA ASN A 131 4.10 -14.22 -2.65
C ASN A 131 5.25 -15.22 -2.89
N SER A 132 6.28 -15.22 -2.07
CA SER A 132 7.36 -16.21 -2.14
C SER A 132 6.83 -17.63 -1.95
N ILE A 133 5.95 -17.84 -0.96
CA ILE A 133 5.29 -19.13 -0.72
C ILE A 133 4.42 -19.54 -1.91
N LEU A 134 3.63 -18.62 -2.45
CA LEU A 134 2.77 -18.88 -3.63
C LEU A 134 3.60 -19.31 -4.85
N ILE A 135 4.69 -18.58 -5.13
CA ILE A 135 5.59 -18.89 -6.25
C ILE A 135 6.22 -20.27 -6.08
N ASP A 136 6.67 -20.62 -4.88
CA ASP A 136 7.26 -21.94 -4.61
C ASP A 136 6.23 -23.07 -4.72
N ASN A 137 4.98 -22.86 -4.31
CA ASN A 137 3.92 -23.84 -4.55
C ASN A 137 3.69 -24.07 -6.05
N ILE A 138 3.67 -23.00 -6.86
CA ILE A 138 3.58 -23.12 -8.33
C ILE A 138 4.79 -23.88 -8.90
N ARG A 139 6.00 -23.62 -8.39
CA ARG A 139 7.21 -24.34 -8.78
C ARG A 139 7.14 -25.82 -8.41
N ILE A 140 6.65 -26.18 -7.23
CA ILE A 140 6.47 -27.58 -6.81
C ILE A 140 5.51 -28.30 -7.76
N GLU A 141 4.36 -27.70 -8.07
CA GLU A 141 3.41 -28.29 -9.02
C GLU A 141 4.02 -28.46 -10.41
N LYS A 142 4.80 -27.48 -10.88
CA LYS A 142 5.56 -27.60 -12.13
C LYS A 142 6.59 -28.72 -12.06
N ALA A 143 7.32 -28.88 -10.95
CA ALA A 143 8.29 -29.95 -10.77
C ALA A 143 7.63 -31.33 -10.83
N ARG A 144 6.46 -31.49 -10.22
CA ARG A 144 5.63 -32.70 -10.30
C ARG A 144 5.16 -32.98 -11.73
N GLN A 145 4.82 -31.96 -12.50
CA GLN A 145 4.48 -32.12 -13.92
C GLN A 145 5.68 -32.58 -14.76
N GLU A 146 6.86 -31.97 -14.58
CA GLU A 146 8.08 -32.38 -15.28
C GLU A 146 8.49 -33.81 -14.90
N PHE A 147 8.29 -34.21 -13.63
CA PHE A 147 8.45 -35.60 -13.20
C PHE A 147 7.53 -36.56 -13.98
N ARG A 148 6.23 -36.22 -14.14
CA ARG A 148 5.28 -37.05 -14.92
C ARG A 148 5.67 -37.18 -16.39
N LYS A 149 6.34 -36.16 -16.95
CA LYS A 149 6.90 -36.18 -18.31
C LYS A 149 8.24 -36.94 -18.40
N LYS A 150 8.75 -37.48 -17.29
CA LYS A 150 10.08 -38.11 -17.17
C LYS A 150 11.25 -37.16 -17.44
N GLU A 151 11.04 -35.86 -17.33
CA GLU A 151 12.06 -34.82 -17.48
C GLU A 151 12.82 -34.63 -16.14
N PHE A 152 13.53 -35.67 -15.70
CA PHE A 152 14.09 -35.75 -14.34
C PHE A 152 15.10 -34.65 -14.01
N LYS A 153 15.92 -34.23 -14.99
CA LYS A 153 16.90 -33.12 -14.82
C LYS A 153 16.19 -31.79 -14.57
N LYS A 154 15.10 -31.51 -15.31
CA LYS A 154 14.30 -30.29 -15.13
C LYS A 154 13.54 -30.31 -13.81
N CYS A 155 12.98 -31.46 -13.43
CA CYS A 155 12.32 -31.67 -12.14
C CYS A 155 13.26 -31.31 -10.97
N LEU A 156 14.46 -31.90 -10.91
CA LEU A 156 15.43 -31.61 -9.84
C LEU A 156 15.91 -30.15 -9.85
N ALA A 157 16.10 -29.57 -11.04
CA ALA A 157 16.49 -28.17 -11.15
C ALA A 157 15.45 -27.27 -10.48
N ILE A 158 14.15 -27.52 -10.69
CA ILE A 158 13.08 -26.71 -10.08
C ILE A 158 13.10 -26.84 -8.54
N TYR A 159 13.19 -28.05 -7.98
CA TYR A 159 13.26 -28.23 -6.52
C TYR A 159 14.49 -27.56 -5.88
N LYS A 160 15.61 -27.46 -6.61
CA LYS A 160 16.82 -26.80 -6.11
C LYS A 160 16.65 -25.29 -5.89
N PHE A 161 15.77 -24.65 -6.65
CA PHE A 161 15.52 -23.20 -6.60
C PHE A 161 14.33 -22.81 -5.72
N LEU A 162 13.81 -23.72 -4.90
CA LEU A 162 12.79 -23.38 -3.92
C LEU A 162 13.43 -22.60 -2.76
N ASP A 163 12.85 -21.45 -2.45
CA ASP A 163 13.26 -20.61 -1.35
C ASP A 163 12.71 -21.16 -0.02
N ASN A 164 11.51 -21.76 -0.07
CA ASN A 164 10.75 -22.28 1.07
C ASN A 164 10.78 -23.81 1.13
N LYS A 165 11.89 -24.38 1.61
CA LYS A 165 12.08 -25.85 1.68
C LYS A 165 11.07 -26.57 2.56
N GLN A 166 10.46 -25.89 3.52
CA GLN A 166 9.40 -26.41 4.36
C GLN A 166 8.10 -26.76 3.58
N LEU A 167 7.97 -26.32 2.33
CA LEU A 167 6.84 -26.67 1.45
C LEU A 167 7.00 -28.03 0.76
N ILE A 168 8.18 -28.63 0.81
CA ILE A 168 8.45 -29.94 0.23
C ILE A 168 7.72 -30.99 1.07
N ALA A 169 6.74 -31.68 0.48
CA ALA A 169 6.02 -32.75 1.16
C ALA A 169 6.75 -34.10 0.99
N ASP A 170 6.39 -35.10 1.80
CA ASP A 170 6.94 -36.46 1.71
C ASP A 170 6.87 -37.07 0.29
N LEU A 171 5.85 -36.70 -0.47
CA LEU A 171 5.72 -37.11 -1.87
C LEU A 171 6.82 -36.51 -2.74
N ASP A 172 7.13 -35.23 -2.55
CA ASP A 172 8.16 -34.51 -3.28
C ASP A 172 9.55 -35.07 -2.97
N ASP A 173 9.80 -35.43 -1.71
CA ASP A 173 11.04 -36.12 -1.32
C ASP A 173 11.21 -37.46 -2.05
N LYS A 174 10.13 -38.24 -2.16
CA LYS A 174 10.16 -39.49 -2.94
C LYS A 174 10.41 -39.23 -4.42
N ILE A 175 9.83 -38.18 -4.99
CA ILE A 175 10.06 -37.76 -6.38
C ILE A 175 11.53 -37.35 -6.58
N ILE A 176 12.09 -36.53 -5.70
CA ILE A 176 13.48 -36.07 -5.74
C ILE A 176 14.43 -37.28 -5.68
N GLU A 177 14.22 -38.20 -4.75
CA GLU A 177 15.03 -39.41 -4.62
C GLU A 177 14.95 -40.30 -5.86
N TYR A 178 13.75 -40.47 -6.42
CA TYR A 178 13.58 -41.20 -7.67
C TYR A 178 14.35 -40.55 -8.83
N CYS A 179 14.20 -39.23 -9.01
CA CYS A 179 14.89 -38.48 -10.06
C CYS A 179 16.41 -38.61 -9.94
N LYS A 180 16.98 -38.49 -8.72
CA LYS A 180 18.43 -38.66 -8.49
C LYS A 180 18.90 -40.04 -8.95
N ARG A 181 18.18 -41.11 -8.60
CA ARG A 181 18.55 -42.49 -8.99
C ARG A 181 18.53 -42.71 -10.51
N ASN A 182 17.55 -42.12 -11.19
CA ASN A 182 17.35 -42.34 -12.63
C ASN A 182 18.24 -41.46 -13.52
N ILE A 183 18.81 -40.38 -12.99
CA ILE A 183 19.78 -39.54 -13.72
C ILE A 183 21.20 -40.09 -13.61
N VAL A 184 21.52 -40.82 -12.53
CA VAL A 184 22.84 -41.45 -12.32
C VAL A 184 22.97 -42.78 -13.09
N ALA A 185 21.85 -43.33 -13.57
CA ALA A 185 21.80 -44.60 -14.30
C ALA A 185 21.80 -44.47 -15.83
N GLU A 186 21.80 -43.25 -16.38
CA GLU A 186 22.07 -42.94 -17.79
C GLU A 186 23.55 -42.61 -18.02
#